data_AF-A0A367INL1-F1
#
_entry.id   AF-A0A367INL1-F1
#
_cell.length_a   1.000
_cell.length_b   1.000
_cell.length_c   1.000
_cell.angle_alpha   90.00
_cell.angle_beta   90.00
_cell.angle_gamma   90.00
#
_symmetry.space_group_name_H-M   'P 1'
#
loop_
_entity.id
_entity.type
_entity.pdbx_description
1 polymer ?
#
loop_
_entity_poly.entity_id
_entity_poly.type
_entity_poly.pdbx_seq_one_letter_code
_entity_poly.pdbx_strand_id
1 'polypeptide(L)'
;SRKHNSYGSGSSQSRNNQRGHYKERNQRQRASYEQEKVDSRAIQILKRILNDADEINFHHRITNATQLLNLMEESRSMGASDSLQFRQEQMALLDICIHDERLQRAIEMPKAPATMKQVFVNLVSGLACYTRLDLVLSWIFDRLTVWPNPDISATDIKKDREWKKWLLNLLKQVLIDSANDQYTYRQTLEMAPTILAGIMSFLDTMDSVDYLPIIVETFTVYSQQYPDFFNLRFTDIIDLLVGWNMDEAIPDSKKSILISAYGKFGPFWAKYLPFTMVLLGHFLSDMESILSELEELYATNMTKYNQKWENCTTILSCYNIILETVLPFISEIEIYENKAQLEYSLDTMLPKLLQILTESLNHFPDTLWTNLSRDTLMLFVSHGPLKYSQYQYPIYLFLAEKTEDRVPSEPLKHVETLIR
;
A
#
# COMPACT_ATOMS: atom_id res chain seq x y z
N SER A 1 2.06 10.99 -81.30
CA SER A 1 0.93 11.07 -82.26
C SER A 1 -0.33 10.56 -81.56
N ARG A 2 -1.48 11.26 -81.50
CA ARG A 2 -2.46 11.51 -82.60
C ARG A 2 -2.71 10.19 -83.38
N LYS A 3 -3.88 9.55 -83.47
CA LYS A 3 -5.33 9.90 -83.34
C LYS A 3 -6.11 8.62 -82.86
N HIS A 4 -7.42 8.53 -82.57
CA HIS A 4 -8.60 9.43 -82.64
C HIS A 4 -9.70 9.00 -81.61
N ASN A 5 -10.93 9.49 -81.75
CA ASN A 5 -12.16 9.07 -81.01
C ASN A 5 -12.89 7.93 -81.79
N SER A 6 -13.99 7.30 -81.34
CA SER A 6 -15.36 7.87 -81.42
C SER A 6 -16.47 6.86 -81.04
N TYR A 7 -17.34 7.22 -80.07
CA TYR A 7 -18.79 6.93 -79.86
C TYR A 7 -19.38 5.50 -80.07
N GLY A 8 -20.40 5.05 -79.31
CA GLY A 8 -21.17 5.73 -78.26
C GLY A 8 -22.28 4.87 -77.60
N SER A 9 -23.17 5.54 -76.85
CA SER A 9 -24.46 5.15 -76.22
C SER A 9 -24.91 3.67 -76.19
N GLY A 10 -25.48 3.14 -75.09
CA GLY A 10 -25.85 3.74 -73.81
C GLY A 10 -27.06 3.02 -73.18
N SER A 11 -27.21 3.08 -71.86
CA SER A 11 -28.49 2.82 -71.15
C SER A 11 -28.34 3.19 -69.68
N SER A 12 -29.13 4.17 -69.23
CA SER A 12 -29.22 4.56 -67.83
C SER A 12 -30.47 3.93 -67.19
N GLN A 13 -30.31 3.06 -66.19
CA GLN A 13 -31.44 2.66 -65.34
C GLN A 13 -31.05 2.38 -63.87
N SER A 14 -31.40 3.35 -63.03
CA SER A 14 -31.77 3.26 -61.61
C SER A 14 -31.00 2.28 -60.69
N ARG A 15 -29.86 2.74 -60.15
CA ARG A 15 -29.36 2.26 -58.85
C ARG A 15 -30.15 2.90 -57.70
N ASN A 16 -31.32 2.37 -57.35
CA ASN A 16 -32.00 2.79 -56.10
C ASN A 16 -33.08 1.81 -55.60
N ASN A 17 -32.74 0.55 -55.27
CA ASN A 17 -33.70 -0.35 -54.59
C ASN A 17 -33.13 -1.43 -53.66
N GLN A 18 -31.84 -1.37 -53.26
CA GLN A 18 -31.23 -2.38 -52.37
C GLN A 18 -30.93 -1.90 -50.94
N ARG A 19 -31.25 -0.64 -50.58
CA ARG A 19 -31.00 -0.09 -49.23
C ARG A 19 -32.12 -0.33 -48.20
N GLY A 20 -33.29 -0.85 -48.61
CA GLY A 20 -34.43 -1.14 -47.71
C GLY A 20 -34.26 -2.41 -46.89
N HIS A 21 -34.07 -3.56 -47.53
CA HIS A 21 -34.14 -4.87 -46.87
C HIS A 21 -33.04 -5.17 -45.85
N TYR A 22 -31.88 -4.50 -45.92
CA TYR A 22 -30.83 -4.66 -44.90
C TYR A 22 -31.18 -3.98 -43.56
N LYS A 23 -32.03 -2.93 -43.55
CA LYS A 23 -32.48 -2.31 -42.30
C LYS A 23 -33.53 -3.15 -41.57
N GLU A 24 -34.53 -3.67 -42.27
CA GLU A 24 -35.55 -4.53 -41.66
C GLU A 24 -34.97 -5.86 -41.15
N ARG A 25 -34.01 -6.46 -41.87
CA ARG A 25 -33.39 -7.72 -41.41
C ARG A 25 -32.55 -7.51 -40.15
N ASN A 26 -31.83 -6.39 -40.04
CA ASN A 26 -31.10 -6.01 -38.82
C ASN A 26 -32.02 -5.58 -37.67
N GLN A 27 -33.18 -4.96 -37.95
CA GLN A 27 -34.18 -4.66 -36.92
C GLN A 27 -34.89 -5.93 -36.41
N ARG A 28 -35.24 -6.87 -37.29
CA ARG A 28 -35.81 -8.18 -36.89
C ARG A 28 -34.78 -9.08 -36.20
N GLN A 29 -33.48 -9.00 -36.55
CA GLN A 29 -32.44 -9.69 -35.80
C GLN A 29 -32.14 -9.03 -34.45
N ARG A 30 -32.17 -7.70 -34.31
CA ARG A 30 -32.07 -7.04 -32.99
C ARG A 30 -33.28 -7.33 -32.10
N ALA A 31 -34.50 -7.25 -32.64
CA ALA A 31 -35.73 -7.60 -31.90
C ALA A 31 -35.83 -9.09 -31.52
N SER A 32 -35.01 -9.96 -32.12
CA SER A 32 -34.94 -11.39 -31.75
C SER A 32 -33.94 -11.68 -30.63
N TYR A 33 -33.19 -10.70 -30.14
CA TYR A 33 -32.36 -10.79 -28.93
C TYR A 33 -33.00 -10.12 -27.71
N GLU A 34 -34.16 -9.46 -27.88
CA GLU A 34 -35.02 -8.98 -26.79
C GLU A 34 -36.11 -10.01 -26.44
N GLN A 35 -35.74 -11.30 -26.41
CA GLN A 35 -36.43 -12.19 -25.48
C GLN A 35 -36.06 -11.73 -24.07
N GLU A 36 -37.07 -11.41 -23.26
CA GLU A 36 -36.90 -11.16 -21.82
C GLU A 36 -36.24 -12.38 -21.18
N LYS A 37 -34.91 -12.33 -21.09
CA LYS A 37 -34.11 -13.37 -20.45
C LYS A 37 -34.46 -13.27 -18.97
N VAL A 38 -35.32 -14.18 -18.50
CA VAL A 38 -35.73 -14.23 -17.09
C VAL A 38 -34.46 -14.23 -16.26
N ASP A 39 -34.25 -13.15 -15.49
CA ASP A 39 -33.07 -12.99 -14.66
C ASP A 39 -32.91 -14.24 -13.78
N SER A 40 -31.70 -14.78 -13.72
CA SER A 40 -31.42 -15.91 -12.84
C SER A 40 -31.66 -15.51 -11.38
N ARG A 41 -31.84 -16.51 -10.50
CA ARG A 41 -32.05 -16.24 -9.06
C ARG A 41 -30.93 -15.38 -8.47
N ALA A 42 -29.68 -15.61 -8.88
CA ALA A 42 -28.53 -14.82 -8.42
C ALA A 42 -28.63 -13.35 -8.89
N ILE A 43 -28.95 -13.11 -10.16
CA ILE A 43 -29.10 -11.75 -10.72
C ILE A 43 -30.27 -11.02 -10.06
N GLN A 44 -31.38 -11.70 -9.78
CA GLN A 44 -32.51 -11.13 -9.04
C GLN A 44 -32.11 -10.73 -7.60
N ILE A 45 -31.31 -11.54 -6.91
CA ILE A 45 -30.80 -11.21 -5.57
C ILE A 45 -29.85 -10.01 -5.64
N LEU A 46 -28.91 -9.97 -6.61
CA LEU A 46 -28.03 -8.82 -6.79
C LEU A 46 -28.81 -7.53 -7.08
N LYS A 47 -29.80 -7.57 -7.98
CA LYS A 47 -30.69 -6.43 -8.25
C LYS A 47 -31.49 -6.01 -7.01
N ARG A 48 -31.86 -6.92 -6.11
CA ARG A 48 -32.46 -6.55 -4.81
C ARG A 48 -31.45 -5.85 -3.90
N ILE A 49 -30.25 -6.39 -3.73
CA ILE A 49 -29.17 -5.79 -2.91
C ILE A 49 -28.88 -4.35 -3.34
N LEU A 50 -28.85 -4.08 -4.64
CA LEU A 50 -28.54 -2.75 -5.19
C LEU A 50 -29.70 -1.76 -5.11
N ASN A 51 -30.96 -2.22 -5.26
CA ASN A 51 -32.15 -1.37 -5.18
C ASN A 51 -32.74 -1.22 -3.76
N ASP A 52 -32.17 -1.89 -2.76
CA ASP A 52 -32.68 -1.89 -1.38
C ASP A 52 -32.61 -0.49 -0.73
N ALA A 53 -33.77 0.08 -0.40
CA ALA A 53 -33.87 1.40 0.22
C ALA A 53 -33.73 1.38 1.76
N ASP A 54 -33.43 0.24 2.39
CA ASP A 54 -33.14 0.17 3.84
C ASP A 54 -31.79 0.81 4.18
N GLU A 55 -31.82 2.13 4.40
CA GLU A 55 -30.72 2.94 4.95
C GLU A 55 -30.62 2.88 6.49
N ILE A 56 -31.54 2.19 7.16
CA ILE A 56 -31.67 2.25 8.62
C ILE A 56 -30.80 1.17 9.27
N ASN A 57 -30.95 -0.09 8.84
CA ASN A 57 -30.28 -1.23 9.48
C ASN A 57 -29.37 -2.04 8.55
N PHE A 58 -29.46 -1.87 7.22
CA PHE A 58 -28.69 -2.61 6.21
C PHE A 58 -28.83 -4.15 6.27
N HIS A 59 -29.72 -4.67 7.13
CA HIS A 59 -29.80 -6.09 7.45
C HIS A 59 -30.27 -6.91 6.26
N HIS A 60 -31.20 -6.37 5.47
CA HIS A 60 -31.65 -6.97 4.22
C HIS A 60 -30.53 -7.04 3.17
N ARG A 61 -29.77 -5.95 2.96
CA ARG A 61 -28.59 -5.94 2.07
C ARG A 61 -27.56 -6.98 2.48
N ILE A 62 -27.18 -7.04 3.76
CA ILE A 62 -26.22 -8.02 4.29
C ILE A 62 -26.74 -9.45 4.06
N THR A 63 -27.98 -9.73 4.47
CA THR A 63 -28.56 -11.09 4.39
C THR A 63 -28.67 -11.58 2.95
N ASN A 64 -29.13 -10.71 2.04
CA ASN A 64 -29.22 -11.03 0.61
C ASN A 64 -27.83 -11.26 -0.01
N ALA A 65 -26.81 -10.47 0.38
CA ALA A 65 -25.45 -10.62 -0.14
C ALA A 65 -24.75 -11.88 0.39
N THR A 66 -24.94 -12.22 1.68
CA THR A 66 -24.50 -13.52 2.22
C THR A 66 -25.23 -14.69 1.53
N GLN A 67 -26.54 -14.56 1.26
CA GLN A 67 -27.27 -15.58 0.50
C GLN A 67 -26.71 -15.74 -0.92
N LEU A 68 -26.34 -14.64 -1.60
CA LEU A 68 -25.75 -14.67 -2.93
C LEU A 68 -24.37 -15.35 -2.93
N LEU A 69 -23.52 -15.05 -1.94
CA LEU A 69 -22.25 -15.73 -1.72
C LEU A 69 -22.42 -17.24 -1.54
N ASN A 70 -23.31 -17.66 -0.63
CA ASN A 70 -23.55 -19.09 -0.38
C ASN A 70 -24.06 -19.80 -1.65
N LEU A 71 -24.98 -19.18 -2.41
CA LEU A 71 -25.46 -19.74 -3.69
C LEU A 71 -24.33 -19.90 -4.73
N MET A 72 -23.36 -18.99 -4.75
CA MET A 72 -22.18 -19.12 -5.61
C MET A 72 -21.25 -20.24 -5.13
N GLU A 73 -21.04 -20.40 -3.82
CA GLU A 73 -20.22 -21.48 -3.23
C GLU A 73 -20.83 -22.87 -3.44
N GLU A 74 -22.14 -23.01 -3.22
CA GLU A 74 -22.91 -24.22 -3.54
C GLU A 74 -22.75 -24.56 -5.03
N SER A 75 -22.95 -23.58 -5.92
CA SER A 75 -22.83 -23.79 -7.37
C SER A 75 -21.41 -24.17 -7.82
N ARG A 76 -20.37 -23.64 -7.16
CA ARG A 76 -18.96 -24.02 -7.39
C ARG A 76 -18.69 -25.45 -6.94
N SER A 77 -19.16 -25.84 -5.76
CA SER A 77 -18.87 -27.16 -5.17
C SER A 77 -19.61 -28.32 -5.86
N MET A 78 -20.82 -28.08 -6.39
CA MET A 78 -21.64 -29.11 -7.05
C MET A 78 -21.19 -29.49 -8.49
N GLY A 79 -20.03 -29.03 -8.95
CA GLY A 79 -19.52 -29.35 -10.30
C GLY A 79 -20.25 -28.63 -11.45
N ALA A 80 -21.17 -27.70 -11.14
CA ALA A 80 -21.81 -26.83 -12.14
C ALA A 80 -20.86 -25.71 -12.64
N SER A 81 -19.73 -25.54 -11.94
CA SER A 81 -18.56 -24.73 -12.27
C SER A 81 -18.21 -24.73 -13.77
N ASP A 82 -18.03 -25.91 -14.36
CA ASP A 82 -17.60 -26.04 -15.75
C ASP A 82 -18.68 -25.66 -16.78
N SER A 83 -19.94 -25.51 -16.37
CA SER A 83 -21.01 -25.17 -17.32
C SER A 83 -20.84 -23.75 -17.89
N LEU A 84 -20.99 -23.62 -19.21
CA LEU A 84 -20.95 -22.33 -19.89
C LEU A 84 -22.01 -21.36 -19.34
N GLN A 85 -23.17 -21.89 -18.95
CA GLN A 85 -24.27 -21.11 -18.39
C GLN A 85 -23.92 -20.50 -17.03
N PHE A 86 -23.30 -21.27 -16.13
CA PHE A 86 -22.82 -20.74 -14.85
C PHE A 86 -21.76 -19.66 -15.06
N ARG A 87 -20.76 -19.89 -15.93
CA ARG A 87 -19.75 -18.88 -16.25
C ARG A 87 -20.35 -17.59 -16.83
N GLN A 88 -21.34 -17.69 -17.73
CA GLN A 88 -22.06 -16.51 -18.24
C GLN A 88 -22.86 -15.77 -17.15
N GLU A 89 -23.46 -16.50 -16.20
CA GLU A 89 -24.15 -15.89 -15.06
C GLU A 89 -23.18 -15.17 -14.12
N GLN A 90 -22.05 -15.78 -13.78
CA GLN A 90 -21.01 -15.15 -12.95
C GLN A 90 -20.43 -13.89 -13.63
N MET A 91 -20.22 -13.93 -14.95
CA MET A 91 -19.79 -12.75 -15.71
C MET A 91 -20.84 -11.63 -15.67
N ALA A 92 -22.12 -11.96 -15.87
CA ALA A 92 -23.20 -10.96 -15.81
C ALA A 92 -23.37 -10.35 -14.41
N LEU A 93 -23.16 -11.12 -13.34
CA LEU A 93 -23.13 -10.61 -11.96
C LEU A 93 -21.95 -9.64 -11.76
N LEU A 94 -20.77 -10.00 -12.26
CA LEU A 94 -19.58 -9.15 -12.17
C LEU A 94 -19.75 -7.85 -12.96
N ASP A 95 -20.26 -7.93 -14.19
CA ASP A 95 -20.55 -6.76 -15.03
C ASP A 95 -21.51 -5.78 -14.32
N ILE A 96 -22.54 -6.29 -13.63
CA ILE A 96 -23.45 -5.47 -12.81
C ILE A 96 -22.68 -4.78 -11.67
N CYS A 97 -21.82 -5.50 -10.94
CA CYS A 97 -21.03 -4.92 -9.85
C CYS A 97 -20.03 -3.83 -10.32
N ILE A 98 -19.42 -4.01 -11.49
CA ILE A 98 -18.42 -3.09 -12.06
C ILE A 98 -19.06 -1.80 -12.62
N HIS A 99 -20.24 -1.93 -13.23
CA HIS A 99 -20.86 -0.85 -14.00
C HIS A 99 -22.08 -0.18 -13.34
N ASP A 100 -22.78 -0.83 -12.39
CA ASP A 100 -23.91 -0.20 -11.69
C ASP A 100 -23.41 0.67 -10.52
N GLU A 101 -23.46 2.00 -10.71
CA GLU A 101 -23.18 3.01 -9.69
C GLU A 101 -23.92 2.81 -8.35
N ARG A 102 -25.02 2.05 -8.31
CA ARG A 102 -25.70 1.70 -7.06
C ARG A 102 -24.77 0.98 -6.08
N LEU A 103 -23.77 0.23 -6.55
CA LEU A 103 -22.78 -0.39 -5.67
C LEU A 103 -21.93 0.68 -4.99
N GLN A 104 -21.37 1.61 -5.76
CA GLN A 104 -20.60 2.74 -5.25
C GLN A 104 -21.42 3.56 -4.25
N ARG A 105 -22.65 3.95 -4.61
CA ARG A 105 -23.57 4.69 -3.72
C ARG A 105 -23.85 3.94 -2.41
N ALA A 106 -23.93 2.60 -2.43
CA ALA A 106 -24.15 1.79 -1.23
C ALA A 106 -22.92 1.71 -0.31
N ILE A 107 -21.71 1.81 -0.86
CA ILE A 107 -20.45 1.88 -0.09
C ILE A 107 -20.22 3.29 0.50
N GLU A 108 -20.62 4.33 -0.24
CA GLU A 108 -20.54 5.74 0.14
C GLU A 108 -21.55 6.17 1.21
N MET A 109 -22.55 5.33 1.53
CA MET A 109 -23.56 5.61 2.56
C MET A 109 -22.89 5.82 3.94
N PRO A 110 -23.06 6.99 4.61
CA PRO A 110 -22.35 7.31 5.85
C PRO A 110 -22.59 6.35 7.03
N LYS A 111 -23.68 5.58 6.99
CA LYS A 111 -24.04 4.58 8.00
C LYS A 111 -23.72 3.14 7.60
N ALA A 112 -23.18 2.90 6.39
CA ALA A 112 -22.93 1.55 5.89
C ALA A 112 -21.93 0.80 6.80
N PRO A 113 -22.35 -0.30 7.45
CA PRO A 113 -21.51 -0.98 8.42
C PRO A 113 -20.34 -1.71 7.75
N ALA A 114 -19.21 -1.81 8.46
CA ALA A 114 -18.01 -2.48 7.95
C ALA A 114 -18.29 -3.94 7.52
N THR A 115 -19.22 -4.63 8.19
CA THR A 115 -19.67 -5.98 7.82
C THR A 115 -20.30 -6.03 6.42
N MET A 116 -21.16 -5.07 6.07
CA MET A 116 -21.73 -4.96 4.72
C MET A 116 -20.64 -4.68 3.68
N LYS A 117 -19.75 -3.72 3.97
CA LYS A 117 -18.62 -3.38 3.08
C LYS A 117 -17.75 -4.61 2.81
N GLN A 118 -17.45 -5.42 3.83
CA GLN A 118 -16.68 -6.66 3.71
C GLN A 118 -17.43 -7.75 2.92
N VAL A 119 -18.73 -7.95 3.17
CA VAL A 119 -19.53 -8.92 2.39
C VAL A 119 -19.55 -8.54 0.90
N PHE A 120 -19.59 -7.25 0.57
CA PHE A 120 -19.49 -6.78 -0.81
C PHE A 120 -18.08 -6.97 -1.40
N VAL A 121 -17.01 -6.78 -0.61
CA VAL A 121 -15.63 -7.14 -1.01
C VAL A 121 -15.55 -8.62 -1.36
N ASN A 122 -16.02 -9.51 -0.48
CA ASN A 122 -16.00 -10.96 -0.70
C ASN A 122 -16.81 -11.35 -1.94
N LEU A 123 -17.98 -10.72 -2.16
CA LEU A 123 -18.82 -10.97 -3.33
C LEU A 123 -18.11 -10.61 -4.64
N VAL A 124 -17.56 -9.40 -4.74
CA VAL A 124 -16.90 -8.94 -5.97
C VAL A 124 -15.58 -9.69 -6.20
N SER A 125 -14.80 -9.96 -5.15
CA SER A 125 -13.57 -10.77 -5.24
C SER A 125 -13.85 -12.20 -5.69
N GLY A 126 -14.86 -12.85 -5.10
CA GLY A 126 -15.29 -14.20 -5.48
C GLY A 126 -15.89 -14.31 -6.87
N LEU A 127 -16.46 -13.24 -7.42
CA LEU A 127 -16.86 -13.13 -8.83
C LEU A 127 -15.65 -12.93 -9.75
N ALA A 128 -14.73 -12.03 -9.37
CA ALA A 128 -13.52 -11.69 -10.12
C ALA A 128 -12.65 -12.93 -10.37
N CYS A 129 -12.31 -13.64 -9.28
CA CYS A 129 -11.51 -14.86 -9.32
C CYS A 129 -12.20 -16.00 -10.09
N TYR A 130 -13.51 -15.93 -10.34
CA TYR A 130 -14.19 -16.96 -11.13
C TYR A 130 -14.31 -16.65 -12.62
N THR A 131 -14.00 -15.42 -13.07
CA THR A 131 -14.39 -14.96 -14.41
C THR A 131 -13.35 -14.09 -15.12
N ARG A 132 -13.26 -12.80 -14.76
CA ARG A 132 -12.47 -11.76 -15.44
C ARG A 132 -11.71 -10.93 -14.41
N LEU A 133 -10.77 -11.59 -13.77
CA LEU A 133 -9.82 -11.02 -12.81
C LEU A 133 -9.05 -9.84 -13.41
N ASP A 134 -8.65 -9.94 -14.68
CA ASP A 134 -7.98 -8.90 -15.46
C ASP A 134 -8.82 -7.60 -15.56
N LEU A 135 -10.12 -7.74 -15.85
CA LEU A 135 -11.05 -6.61 -15.95
C LEU A 135 -11.24 -5.92 -14.59
N VAL A 136 -11.32 -6.69 -13.51
CA VAL A 136 -11.50 -6.16 -12.15
C VAL A 136 -10.26 -5.43 -11.68
N LEU A 137 -9.06 -5.97 -11.92
CA LEU A 137 -7.81 -5.31 -11.56
C LEU A 137 -7.62 -4.00 -12.34
N SER A 138 -7.92 -3.97 -13.65
CA SER A 138 -7.94 -2.71 -14.42
C SER A 138 -8.91 -1.71 -13.81
N TRP A 139 -10.18 -2.10 -13.62
CA TRP A 139 -11.24 -1.23 -13.09
C TRP A 139 -10.95 -0.69 -11.69
N ILE A 140 -10.27 -1.46 -10.84
CA ILE A 140 -9.78 -0.98 -9.54
C ILE A 140 -8.76 0.13 -9.74
N PHE A 141 -7.70 -0.10 -10.52
CA PHE A 141 -6.64 0.89 -10.71
C PHE A 141 -7.11 2.12 -11.47
N ASP A 142 -7.94 1.96 -12.50
CA ASP A 142 -8.59 3.05 -13.26
C ASP A 142 -9.38 4.00 -12.35
N ARG A 143 -9.89 3.52 -11.20
CA ARG A 143 -10.60 4.32 -10.20
C ARG A 143 -9.71 4.81 -9.05
N LEU A 144 -8.70 4.04 -8.66
CA LEU A 144 -7.73 4.47 -7.64
C LEU A 144 -6.87 5.65 -8.11
N THR A 145 -6.56 5.73 -9.42
CA THR A 145 -5.77 6.84 -10.00
C THR A 145 -6.53 8.15 -10.19
N VAL A 146 -7.86 8.16 -10.03
CA VAL A 146 -8.68 9.37 -10.19
C VAL A 146 -8.77 10.10 -8.86
N TRP A 147 -8.16 11.29 -8.78
CA TRP A 147 -8.29 12.18 -7.63
C TRP A 147 -9.39 13.24 -7.85
N PRO A 148 -10.17 13.57 -6.81
CA PRO A 148 -11.23 14.58 -6.92
C PRO A 148 -10.65 15.98 -7.18
N ASN A 149 -11.41 16.82 -7.89
CA ASN A 149 -11.03 18.21 -8.11
C ASN A 149 -10.97 18.99 -6.77
N PRO A 150 -10.10 20.01 -6.62
CA PRO A 150 -9.98 20.79 -5.39
C PRO A 150 -11.29 21.47 -4.93
N ASP A 151 -12.19 21.78 -5.87
CA ASP A 151 -13.42 22.55 -5.62
C ASP A 151 -14.62 21.71 -5.16
N ILE A 152 -14.46 20.39 -4.92
CA ILE A 152 -15.60 19.54 -4.51
C ILE A 152 -15.98 19.71 -3.04
N SER A 153 -17.21 19.32 -2.69
CA SER A 153 -17.70 19.44 -1.31
C SER A 153 -16.94 18.50 -0.35
N ALA A 154 -16.76 18.94 0.90
CA ALA A 154 -16.15 18.10 1.95
C ALA A 154 -16.95 16.80 2.22
N THR A 155 -18.24 16.76 1.89
CA THR A 155 -19.05 15.53 1.91
C THR A 155 -18.70 14.57 0.78
N ASP A 156 -18.37 15.06 -0.41
CA ASP A 156 -18.02 14.22 -1.55
C ASP A 156 -16.56 13.74 -1.46
N ILE A 157 -15.64 14.53 -0.87
CA ILE A 157 -14.29 14.06 -0.50
C ILE A 157 -14.40 12.84 0.44
N LYS A 158 -15.28 12.88 1.44
CA LYS A 158 -15.49 11.74 2.36
C LYS A 158 -16.03 10.50 1.66
N LYS A 159 -16.92 10.66 0.67
CA LYS A 159 -17.43 9.55 -0.15
C LYS A 159 -16.31 8.93 -0.99
N ASP A 160 -15.53 9.74 -1.71
CA ASP A 160 -14.40 9.28 -2.51
C ASP A 160 -13.37 8.52 -1.67
N ARG A 161 -13.01 9.05 -0.49
CA ARG A 161 -12.12 8.37 0.46
C ARG A 161 -12.67 7.02 0.93
N GLU A 162 -13.96 6.92 1.24
CA GLU A 162 -14.59 5.66 1.63
C GLU A 162 -14.71 4.65 0.47
N TRP A 163 -14.93 5.14 -0.76
CA TRP A 163 -14.90 4.33 -1.97
C TRP A 163 -13.50 3.79 -2.28
N LYS A 164 -12.44 4.62 -2.18
CA LYS A 164 -11.05 4.20 -2.33
C LYS A 164 -10.60 3.21 -1.27
N LYS A 165 -10.97 3.42 0.00
CA LYS A 165 -10.75 2.41 1.07
C LYS A 165 -11.41 1.08 0.73
N TRP A 166 -12.60 1.08 0.14
CA TRP A 166 -13.27 -0.15 -0.29
C TRP A 166 -12.56 -0.82 -1.48
N LEU A 167 -12.13 -0.05 -2.49
CA LEU A 167 -11.35 -0.54 -3.63
C LEU A 167 -10.01 -1.15 -3.21
N LEU A 168 -9.30 -0.55 -2.25
CA LEU A 168 -8.06 -1.12 -1.70
C LEU A 168 -8.30 -2.43 -0.93
N ASN A 169 -9.39 -2.52 -0.16
CA ASN A 169 -9.77 -3.78 0.49
C ASN A 169 -10.20 -4.84 -0.53
N LEU A 170 -10.86 -4.45 -1.62
CA LEU A 170 -11.15 -5.36 -2.72
C LEU A 170 -9.88 -5.86 -3.40
N LEU A 171 -8.91 -4.98 -3.70
CA LEU A 171 -7.61 -5.38 -4.24
C LEU A 171 -6.92 -6.40 -3.31
N LYS A 172 -6.83 -6.09 -2.01
CA LYS A 172 -6.26 -7.00 -1.00
C LYS A 172 -6.97 -8.36 -1.00
N GLN A 173 -8.30 -8.38 -0.99
CA GLN A 173 -9.06 -9.62 -1.00
C GLN A 173 -8.88 -10.41 -2.30
N VAL A 174 -8.80 -9.74 -3.45
CA VAL A 174 -8.53 -10.38 -4.74
C VAL A 174 -7.15 -11.05 -4.73
N LEU A 175 -6.12 -10.44 -4.12
CA LEU A 175 -4.80 -11.08 -3.98
C LEU A 175 -4.82 -12.32 -3.05
N ILE A 176 -5.68 -12.32 -2.02
CA ILE A 176 -5.88 -13.46 -1.11
C ILE A 176 -6.66 -14.58 -1.82
N ASP A 177 -7.79 -14.26 -2.43
CA ASP A 177 -8.69 -15.24 -3.05
C ASP A 177 -8.07 -15.87 -4.30
N SER A 178 -7.33 -15.10 -5.10
CA SER A 178 -6.59 -15.63 -6.25
C SER A 178 -5.45 -16.57 -5.86
N ALA A 179 -4.85 -16.42 -4.69
CA ALA A 179 -3.83 -17.35 -4.21
C ALA A 179 -4.40 -18.74 -3.82
N ASN A 180 -5.71 -18.84 -3.57
CA ASN A 180 -6.37 -20.09 -3.19
C ASN A 180 -6.70 -21.03 -4.36
N ASP A 181 -6.59 -20.56 -5.61
CA ASP A 181 -6.79 -21.37 -6.82
C ASP A 181 -5.60 -21.26 -7.80
N GLN A 182 -5.21 -22.38 -8.40
CA GLN A 182 -3.99 -22.42 -9.22
C GLN A 182 -4.12 -21.65 -10.54
N TYR A 183 -5.32 -21.55 -11.10
CA TYR A 183 -5.55 -20.88 -12.37
C TYR A 183 -5.60 -19.36 -12.18
N THR A 184 -6.30 -18.88 -11.15
CA THR A 184 -6.34 -17.46 -10.78
C THR A 184 -4.98 -16.96 -10.32
N TYR A 185 -4.24 -17.74 -9.52
CA TYR A 185 -2.90 -17.39 -9.09
C TYR A 185 -1.96 -17.17 -10.27
N ARG A 186 -2.07 -17.96 -11.36
CA ARG A 186 -1.28 -17.74 -12.58
C ARG A 186 -1.63 -16.42 -13.27
N GLN A 187 -2.91 -16.06 -13.32
CA GLN A 187 -3.35 -14.79 -13.90
C GLN A 187 -2.87 -13.59 -13.09
N THR A 188 -2.98 -13.62 -11.76
CA THR A 188 -2.41 -12.55 -10.91
C THR A 188 -0.89 -12.51 -10.97
N LEU A 189 -0.21 -13.66 -11.07
CA LEU A 189 1.25 -13.74 -11.21
C LEU A 189 1.74 -13.05 -12.50
N GLU A 190 1.05 -13.24 -13.63
CA GLU A 190 1.34 -12.52 -14.88
C GLU A 190 1.11 -11.01 -14.75
N MET A 191 0.13 -10.58 -13.95
CA MET A 191 -0.17 -9.17 -13.69
C MET A 191 0.61 -8.56 -12.51
N ALA A 192 1.38 -9.36 -11.77
CA ALA A 192 2.00 -8.96 -10.50
C ALA A 192 2.85 -7.68 -10.60
N PRO A 193 3.72 -7.48 -11.62
CA PRO A 193 4.47 -6.23 -11.77
C PRO A 193 3.57 -4.99 -11.88
N THR A 194 2.48 -5.09 -12.64
CA THR A 194 1.51 -4.00 -12.84
C THR A 194 0.72 -3.70 -11.57
N ILE A 195 0.32 -4.76 -10.84
CA ILE A 195 -0.34 -4.63 -9.54
C ILE A 195 0.57 -3.90 -8.56
N LEU A 196 1.85 -4.28 -8.46
CA LEU A 196 2.81 -3.66 -7.56
C LEU A 196 3.07 -2.20 -7.91
N ALA A 197 3.26 -1.89 -9.20
CA ALA A 197 3.40 -0.52 -9.69
C ALA A 197 2.17 0.33 -9.37
N GLY A 198 0.97 -0.23 -9.48
CA GLY A 198 -0.28 0.45 -9.10
C GLY A 198 -0.39 0.73 -7.60
N ILE A 199 -0.01 -0.21 -6.74
CA ILE A 199 0.02 -0.01 -5.28
C ILE A 199 1.05 1.05 -4.89
N MET A 200 2.26 1.00 -5.47
CA MET A 200 3.31 2.01 -5.23
C MET A 200 2.89 3.40 -5.71
N SER A 201 2.32 3.53 -6.92
CA SER A 201 1.82 4.79 -7.46
C SER A 201 0.68 5.38 -6.62
N PHE A 202 -0.20 4.53 -6.07
CA PHE A 202 -1.22 4.99 -5.13
C PHE A 202 -0.61 5.48 -3.81
N LEU A 203 0.37 4.77 -3.26
CA LEU A 203 1.08 5.21 -2.04
C LEU A 203 1.82 6.55 -2.25
N ASP A 204 2.42 6.75 -3.43
CA ASP A 204 3.15 7.98 -3.78
C ASP A 204 2.21 9.19 -3.97
N THR A 205 0.98 8.96 -4.45
CA THR A 205 0.04 10.04 -4.81
C THR A 205 -1.12 10.26 -3.84
N MET A 206 -1.21 9.52 -2.73
CA MET A 206 -2.41 9.53 -1.89
C MET A 206 -2.67 10.84 -1.12
N ASP A 207 -3.92 11.32 -1.18
CA ASP A 207 -4.37 12.54 -0.50
C ASP A 207 -4.58 12.41 1.03
N SER A 208 -4.35 11.23 1.59
CA SER A 208 -4.71 10.95 2.98
C SER A 208 -3.98 9.75 3.61
N VAL A 209 -3.40 9.98 4.78
CA VAL A 209 -2.81 8.96 5.68
C VAL A 209 -3.81 7.86 6.12
N ASP A 210 -5.09 8.03 5.80
CA ASP A 210 -6.15 7.11 6.16
C ASP A 210 -6.13 5.79 5.37
N TYR A 211 -5.53 5.78 4.18
CA TYR A 211 -5.36 4.56 3.38
C TYR A 211 -4.15 3.71 3.82
N LEU A 212 -3.16 4.34 4.48
CA LEU A 212 -1.88 3.72 4.82
C LEU A 212 -2.00 2.33 5.48
N PRO A 213 -2.93 2.08 6.44
CA PRO A 213 -3.08 0.74 7.02
C PRO A 213 -3.43 -0.33 5.98
N ILE A 214 -4.31 -0.01 5.03
CA ILE A 214 -4.80 -0.95 4.01
C ILE A 214 -3.69 -1.19 2.98
N ILE A 215 -2.96 -0.14 2.59
CA ILE A 215 -1.81 -0.25 1.67
C ILE A 215 -0.70 -1.13 2.27
N VAL A 216 -0.32 -0.90 3.53
CA VAL A 216 0.70 -1.68 4.24
C VAL A 216 0.28 -3.15 4.39
N GLU A 217 -0.99 -3.42 4.69
CA GLU A 217 -1.54 -4.77 4.71
C GLU A 217 -1.53 -5.40 3.31
N THR A 218 -1.84 -4.63 2.26
CA THR A 218 -1.80 -5.09 0.86
C THR A 218 -0.36 -5.41 0.42
N PHE A 219 0.64 -4.61 0.80
CA PHE A 219 2.06 -4.95 0.61
C PHE A 219 2.46 -6.20 1.39
N THR A 220 1.95 -6.40 2.60
CA THR A 220 2.19 -7.62 3.40
C THR A 220 1.64 -8.86 2.69
N VAL A 221 0.40 -8.81 2.19
CA VAL A 221 -0.19 -9.89 1.39
C VAL A 221 0.61 -10.10 0.10
N TYR A 222 0.93 -9.03 -0.61
CA TYR A 222 1.68 -9.11 -1.87
C TYR A 222 3.07 -9.72 -1.67
N SER A 223 3.81 -9.36 -0.62
CA SER A 223 5.15 -9.91 -0.36
C SER A 223 5.13 -11.40 0.01
N GLN A 224 4.01 -11.91 0.54
CA GLN A 224 3.80 -13.32 0.83
C GLN A 224 3.42 -14.12 -0.42
N GLN A 225 2.55 -13.57 -1.27
CA GLN A 225 2.06 -14.27 -2.47
C GLN A 225 3.00 -14.13 -3.68
N TYR A 226 3.71 -13.02 -3.80
CA TYR A 226 4.55 -12.68 -4.97
C TYR A 226 5.96 -12.23 -4.52
N PRO A 227 6.69 -13.03 -3.72
CA PRO A 227 7.93 -12.61 -3.08
C PRO A 227 9.01 -12.19 -4.07
N ASP A 228 9.14 -12.86 -5.22
CA ASP A 228 10.16 -12.53 -6.23
C ASP A 228 9.94 -11.14 -6.84
N PHE A 229 8.69 -10.77 -7.12
CA PHE A 229 8.35 -9.45 -7.64
C PHE A 229 8.47 -8.35 -6.58
N PHE A 230 8.11 -8.65 -5.32
CA PHE A 230 8.32 -7.73 -4.20
C PHE A 230 9.82 -7.48 -3.97
N ASN A 231 10.63 -8.55 -4.04
CA ASN A 231 12.09 -8.48 -3.93
C ASN A 231 12.71 -7.55 -4.99
N LEU A 232 12.27 -7.62 -6.26
CA LEU A 232 12.76 -6.78 -7.35
C LEU A 232 12.50 -5.27 -7.18
N ARG A 233 11.56 -4.87 -6.32
CA ARG A 233 11.21 -3.47 -6.03
C ARG A 233 11.40 -3.11 -4.56
N PHE A 234 12.07 -3.95 -3.78
CA PHE A 234 12.12 -3.85 -2.32
C PHE A 234 12.66 -2.51 -1.85
N THR A 235 13.78 -2.05 -2.44
CA THR A 235 14.42 -0.77 -2.12
C THR A 235 13.46 0.40 -2.31
N ASP A 236 12.80 0.48 -3.48
CA ASP A 236 11.86 1.55 -3.81
C ASP A 236 10.61 1.54 -2.92
N ILE A 237 10.16 0.35 -2.49
CA ILE A 237 9.04 0.21 -1.54
C ILE A 237 9.46 0.72 -0.16
N ILE A 238 10.67 0.38 0.30
CA ILE A 238 11.22 0.89 1.56
C ILE A 238 11.41 2.41 1.48
N ASP A 239 11.96 2.95 0.40
CA ASP A 239 12.17 4.40 0.22
C ASP A 239 10.84 5.17 0.36
N LEU A 240 9.76 4.67 -0.25
CA LEU A 240 8.41 5.23 -0.07
C LEU A 240 7.91 5.11 1.37
N LEU A 241 8.02 3.94 2.01
CA LEU A 241 7.54 3.74 3.39
C LEU A 241 8.32 4.57 4.42
N VAL A 242 9.63 4.78 4.19
CA VAL A 242 10.49 5.67 4.97
C VAL A 242 10.06 7.12 4.80
N GLY A 243 9.80 7.56 3.56
CA GLY A 243 9.27 8.90 3.28
C GLY A 243 7.98 9.19 4.05
N TRP A 244 7.04 8.24 4.07
CA TRP A 244 5.85 8.36 4.94
C TRP A 244 6.22 8.32 6.44
N ASN A 245 7.12 7.45 6.90
CA ASN A 245 7.49 7.42 8.33
C ASN A 245 8.10 8.76 8.83
N MET A 246 8.77 9.48 7.92
CA MET A 246 9.35 10.80 8.18
C MET A 246 8.35 11.96 8.13
N ASP A 247 7.15 11.78 7.55
CA ASP A 247 6.16 12.86 7.45
C ASP A 247 5.62 13.25 8.84
N GLU A 248 5.75 14.54 9.19
CA GLU A 248 5.25 15.17 10.42
C GLU A 248 3.72 15.11 10.52
N ALA A 249 3.01 15.06 9.38
CA ALA A 249 1.55 15.03 9.33
C ALA A 249 0.93 13.66 9.73
N ILE A 250 1.74 12.61 9.89
CA ILE A 250 1.26 11.28 10.27
C ILE A 250 1.20 11.12 11.80
N PRO A 251 0.02 10.79 12.38
CA PRO A 251 -0.08 10.46 13.81
C PRO A 251 0.71 9.20 14.18
N ASP A 252 1.28 9.15 15.38
CA ASP A 252 2.06 8.01 15.90
C ASP A 252 1.35 6.65 15.77
N SER A 253 0.02 6.65 15.96
CA SER A 253 -0.80 5.45 15.81
C SER A 253 -0.74 4.85 14.39
N LYS A 254 -0.52 5.68 13.37
CA LYS A 254 -0.32 5.26 11.97
C LYS A 254 1.18 4.97 11.70
N LYS A 255 2.12 5.73 12.28
CA LYS A 255 3.56 5.42 12.20
C LYS A 255 3.87 4.02 12.75
N SER A 256 3.23 3.61 13.86
CA SER A 256 3.36 2.26 14.42
C SER A 256 3.02 1.12 13.43
N ILE A 257 2.17 1.39 12.44
CA ILE A 257 1.79 0.42 11.40
C ILE A 257 2.94 0.23 10.40
N LEU A 258 3.64 1.31 10.02
CA LEU A 258 4.87 1.26 9.21
C LEU A 258 5.97 0.48 9.94
N ILE A 259 6.20 0.80 11.21
CA ILE A 259 7.16 0.09 12.08
C ILE A 259 6.85 -1.41 12.12
N SER A 260 5.58 -1.78 12.32
CA SER A 260 5.15 -3.18 12.29
C SER A 260 5.35 -3.87 10.93
N ALA A 261 5.44 -3.11 9.84
CA ALA A 261 5.63 -3.62 8.49
C ALA A 261 7.11 -3.95 8.22
N TYR A 262 8.03 -3.12 8.70
CA TYR A 262 9.47 -3.36 8.54
C TYR A 262 9.88 -4.73 9.08
N GLY A 263 9.40 -5.11 10.27
CA GLY A 263 9.62 -6.45 10.82
C GLY A 263 9.05 -7.59 9.97
N LYS A 264 7.87 -7.39 9.34
CA LYS A 264 7.26 -8.39 8.43
C LYS A 264 8.06 -8.59 7.14
N PHE A 265 8.87 -7.61 6.74
CA PHE A 265 9.73 -7.69 5.56
C PHE A 265 11.15 -8.21 5.86
N GLY A 266 11.40 -8.76 7.06
CA GLY A 266 12.68 -9.33 7.49
C GLY A 266 13.44 -10.18 6.43
N PRO A 267 12.80 -11.16 5.76
CA PRO A 267 13.45 -11.97 4.73
C PRO A 267 13.97 -11.19 3.51
N PHE A 268 13.45 -9.98 3.27
CA PHE A 268 13.92 -9.08 2.22
C PHE A 268 15.04 -8.18 2.75
N TRP A 269 14.92 -7.62 3.96
CA TRP A 269 16.01 -6.89 4.62
C TRP A 269 17.32 -7.68 4.65
N ALA A 270 17.26 -8.97 5.01
CA ALA A 270 18.42 -9.87 5.03
C ALA A 270 19.15 -10.01 3.67
N LYS A 271 18.45 -9.80 2.55
CA LYS A 271 19.02 -9.81 1.18
C LYS A 271 19.56 -8.45 0.75
N TYR A 272 19.04 -7.36 1.33
CA TYR A 272 19.33 -5.97 0.95
C TYR A 272 20.09 -5.19 2.05
N LEU A 273 20.83 -5.90 2.91
CA LEU A 273 21.67 -5.26 3.95
C LEU A 273 22.65 -4.20 3.41
N PRO A 274 23.32 -4.35 2.24
CA PRO A 274 24.17 -3.29 1.71
C PRO A 274 23.41 -1.99 1.38
N PHE A 275 22.17 -2.09 0.88
CA PHE A 275 21.28 -0.94 0.70
C PHE A 275 20.91 -0.31 2.05
N THR A 276 20.62 -1.14 3.06
CA THR A 276 20.27 -0.64 4.39
C THR A 276 21.44 0.13 5.02
N MET A 277 22.69 -0.32 4.82
CA MET A 277 23.87 0.42 5.29
C MET A 277 23.99 1.80 4.63
N VAL A 278 23.71 1.89 3.33
CA VAL A 278 23.70 3.19 2.62
C VAL A 278 22.59 4.10 3.16
N LEU A 279 21.38 3.57 3.36
CA LEU A 279 20.23 4.31 3.91
C LEU A 279 20.51 4.85 5.33
N LEU A 280 21.05 4.02 6.23
CA LEU A 280 21.45 4.43 7.57
C LEU A 280 22.56 5.50 7.52
N GLY A 281 23.52 5.38 6.59
CA GLY A 281 24.56 6.37 6.37
C GLY A 281 24.04 7.72 5.84
N HIS A 282 22.99 7.72 5.02
CA HIS A 282 22.30 8.94 4.59
C HIS A 282 21.63 9.63 5.78
N PHE A 283 20.85 8.92 6.60
CA PHE A 283 20.22 9.50 7.80
C PHE A 283 21.22 10.18 8.75
N LEU A 284 22.39 9.58 9.00
CA LEU A 284 23.45 10.22 9.80
C LEU A 284 23.96 11.52 9.15
N SER A 285 24.04 11.55 7.82
CA SER A 285 24.51 12.72 7.07
C SER A 285 23.45 13.83 7.00
N ASP A 286 22.18 13.46 6.94
CA ASP A 286 21.06 14.40 7.01
C ASP A 286 20.95 15.04 8.40
N MET A 287 21.12 14.26 9.48
CA MET A 287 21.16 14.79 10.85
C MET A 287 22.35 15.74 11.07
N GLU A 288 23.55 15.38 10.60
CA GLU A 288 24.75 16.24 10.64
C GLU A 288 24.49 17.59 9.92
N SER A 289 23.89 17.55 8.72
CA SER A 289 23.52 18.77 7.99
C SER A 289 22.49 19.61 8.74
N ILE A 290 21.50 18.98 9.40
CA ILE A 290 20.48 19.70 10.17
C ILE A 290 21.08 20.35 11.42
N LEU A 291 21.98 19.69 12.15
CA LEU A 291 22.65 20.29 13.31
C LEU A 291 23.45 21.54 12.92
N SER A 292 24.22 21.46 11.82
CA SER A 292 24.94 22.63 11.28
C SER A 292 24.00 23.79 10.92
N GLU A 293 22.83 23.53 10.34
CA GLU A 293 21.82 24.58 10.07
C GLU A 293 21.19 25.17 11.35
N LEU A 294 21.07 24.39 12.42
CA LEU A 294 20.44 24.83 13.67
C LEU A 294 21.26 25.89 14.41
N GLU A 295 22.60 25.88 14.29
CA GLU A 295 23.47 26.92 14.84
C GLU A 295 23.12 28.32 14.27
N GLU A 296 22.89 28.41 12.95
CA GLU A 296 22.50 29.66 12.27
C GLU A 296 21.07 30.09 12.63
N LEU A 297 20.17 29.12 12.84
CA LEU A 297 18.75 29.37 13.10
C LEU A 297 18.46 29.81 14.54
N TYR A 298 19.26 29.37 15.52
CA TYR A 298 19.01 29.61 16.95
C TYR A 298 18.81 31.10 17.32
N ALA A 299 19.64 31.97 16.75
CA ALA A 299 19.57 33.42 17.01
C ALA A 299 18.63 34.18 16.04
N THR A 300 18.16 33.54 14.96
CA THR A 300 17.52 34.24 13.82
C THR A 300 16.05 33.86 13.62
N ASN A 301 15.66 32.60 13.85
CA ASN A 301 14.30 32.12 13.59
C ASN A 301 13.94 30.88 14.42
N MET A 302 13.43 31.10 15.63
CA MET A 302 13.11 30.02 16.58
C MET A 302 12.00 29.07 16.10
N THR A 303 11.06 29.51 15.26
CA THR A 303 10.02 28.60 14.73
C THR A 303 10.59 27.64 13.70
N LYS A 304 11.48 28.10 12.82
CA LYS A 304 12.22 27.23 11.90
C LYS A 304 13.21 26.32 12.63
N TYR A 305 13.87 26.83 13.67
CA TYR A 305 14.74 26.03 14.55
C TYR A 305 13.98 24.83 15.13
N ASN A 306 12.82 25.07 15.76
CA ASN A 306 12.02 23.99 16.36
C ASN A 306 11.60 22.95 15.30
N GLN A 307 11.15 23.38 14.12
CA GLN A 307 10.78 22.47 13.04
C GLN A 307 11.98 21.63 12.56
N LYS A 308 13.15 22.25 12.34
CA LYS A 308 14.37 21.51 11.95
C LYS A 308 14.82 20.51 13.02
N TRP A 309 14.69 20.86 14.31
CA TRP A 309 14.96 19.94 15.42
C TRP A 309 13.99 18.75 15.48
N GLU A 310 12.70 18.98 15.23
CA GLU A 310 11.67 17.92 15.16
C GLU A 310 11.91 16.96 13.98
N ASN A 311 12.33 17.50 12.82
CA ASN A 311 12.80 16.71 11.68
C ASN A 311 14.03 15.86 12.05
N CYS A 312 15.03 16.44 12.71
CA CYS A 312 16.21 15.70 13.16
C CYS A 312 15.83 14.53 14.09
N THR A 313 14.93 14.78 15.05
CA THR A 313 14.41 13.77 15.98
C THR A 313 13.65 12.66 15.24
N THR A 314 12.91 13.00 14.20
CA THR A 314 12.20 12.06 13.34
C THR A 314 13.16 11.19 12.52
N ILE A 315 14.27 11.75 12.02
CA ILE A 315 15.32 10.99 11.33
C ILE A 315 16.02 10.03 12.31
N LEU A 316 16.36 10.47 13.53
CA LEU A 316 16.93 9.60 14.56
C LEU A 316 16.00 8.43 14.93
N SER A 317 14.69 8.70 15.02
CA SER A 317 13.67 7.65 15.22
C SER A 317 13.67 6.64 14.07
N CYS A 318 13.65 7.11 12.81
CA CYS A 318 13.72 6.23 11.63
C CYS A 318 15.03 5.40 11.61
N TYR A 319 16.16 6.02 11.93
CA TYR A 319 17.45 5.35 12.05
C TYR A 319 17.43 4.23 13.10
N ASN A 320 16.93 4.53 14.31
CA ASN A 320 16.79 3.57 15.39
C ASN A 320 15.94 2.35 14.99
N ILE A 321 14.76 2.60 14.43
CA ILE A 321 13.79 1.57 14.01
C ILE A 321 14.37 0.67 12.90
N ILE A 322 15.00 1.25 11.88
CA ILE A 322 15.59 0.45 10.78
C ILE A 322 16.78 -0.34 11.31
N LEU A 323 17.64 0.27 12.14
CA LEU A 323 18.77 -0.43 12.76
C LEU A 323 18.29 -1.62 13.60
N GLU A 324 17.33 -1.42 14.50
CA GLU A 324 16.71 -2.50 15.31
C GLU A 324 16.16 -3.62 14.41
N THR A 325 15.49 -3.26 13.31
CA THR A 325 14.91 -4.23 12.37
C THR A 325 15.98 -5.10 11.69
N VAL A 326 17.15 -4.54 11.33
CA VAL A 326 18.16 -5.27 10.53
C VAL A 326 19.30 -5.90 11.33
N LEU A 327 19.53 -5.44 12.56
CA LEU A 327 20.61 -5.91 13.43
C LEU A 327 20.60 -7.44 13.70
N PRO A 328 19.43 -8.12 13.86
CA PRO A 328 19.38 -9.57 13.99
C PRO A 328 19.99 -10.28 12.77
N PHE A 329 19.63 -9.84 11.55
CA PHE A 329 20.14 -10.46 10.32
C PHE A 329 21.65 -10.29 10.17
N ILE A 330 22.21 -9.13 10.55
CA ILE A 330 23.66 -8.91 10.52
C ILE A 330 24.38 -9.86 11.49
N SER A 331 23.77 -10.12 12.65
CA SER A 331 24.32 -10.98 13.71
C SER A 331 24.28 -12.48 13.33
N GLU A 332 23.24 -12.91 12.60
CA GLU A 332 23.07 -14.29 12.12
C GLU A 332 23.96 -14.62 10.89
N ILE A 333 24.61 -13.63 10.30
CA ILE A 333 25.38 -13.78 9.05
C ILE A 333 26.82 -14.25 9.32
N GLU A 334 27.01 -15.57 9.24
CA GLU A 334 28.34 -16.20 9.06
C GLU A 334 28.68 -16.45 7.58
N ILE A 335 27.75 -16.24 6.64
CA ILE A 335 27.77 -16.89 5.31
C ILE A 335 27.94 -15.92 4.11
N TYR A 336 27.88 -14.59 4.28
CA TYR A 336 27.99 -13.65 3.14
C TYR A 336 29.43 -13.23 2.80
N GLU A 337 29.75 -13.19 1.50
CA GLU A 337 30.99 -12.61 0.96
C GLU A 337 31.21 -11.14 1.40
N ASN A 338 30.12 -10.40 1.61
CA ASN A 338 30.15 -8.97 1.97
C ASN A 338 30.20 -8.70 3.48
N LYS A 339 30.39 -9.70 4.35
CA LYS A 339 30.37 -9.53 5.82
C LYS A 339 31.32 -8.42 6.29
N ALA A 340 32.56 -8.40 5.81
CA ALA A 340 33.54 -7.39 6.17
C ALA A 340 33.14 -5.96 5.75
N GLN A 341 32.40 -5.80 4.64
CA GLN A 341 31.90 -4.49 4.19
C GLN A 341 30.73 -4.00 5.06
N LEU A 342 29.83 -4.89 5.49
CA LEU A 342 28.75 -4.57 6.41
C LEU A 342 29.29 -4.21 7.80
N GLU A 343 30.22 -5.00 8.32
CA GLU A 343 30.90 -4.73 9.58
C GLU A 343 31.66 -3.40 9.56
N TYR A 344 32.39 -3.11 8.47
CA TYR A 344 33.07 -1.83 8.29
C TYR A 344 32.09 -0.65 8.24
N SER A 345 30.94 -0.82 7.58
CA SER A 345 29.89 0.20 7.53
C SER A 345 29.41 0.55 8.94
N LEU A 346 29.06 -0.46 9.76
CA LEU A 346 28.70 -0.25 11.17
C LEU A 346 29.82 0.38 12.01
N ASP A 347 31.07 -0.03 11.79
CA ASP A 347 32.24 0.54 12.49
C ASP A 347 32.44 2.03 12.19
N THR A 348 32.09 2.49 10.99
CA THR A 348 32.10 3.91 10.63
C THR A 348 30.86 4.67 11.10
N MET A 349 29.74 3.99 11.32
CA MET A 349 28.49 4.62 11.77
C MET A 349 28.52 5.01 13.25
N LEU A 350 29.00 4.15 14.16
CA LEU A 350 28.98 4.46 15.60
C LEU A 350 29.76 5.74 15.96
N PRO A 351 30.98 6.00 15.44
CA PRO A 351 31.69 7.26 15.68
C PRO A 351 30.94 8.48 15.16
N LYS A 352 30.34 8.38 13.95
CA LYS A 352 29.56 9.47 13.36
C LYS A 352 28.29 9.74 14.16
N LEU A 353 27.58 8.70 14.58
CA LEU A 353 26.43 8.80 15.48
C LEU A 353 26.84 9.46 16.80
N LEU A 354 27.94 9.04 17.43
CA LEU A 354 28.42 9.65 18.67
C LEU A 354 28.76 11.13 18.51
N GLN A 355 29.39 11.52 17.40
CA GLN A 355 29.64 12.93 17.09
C GLN A 355 28.32 13.73 17.01
N ILE A 356 27.36 13.26 16.21
CA ILE A 356 26.02 13.87 16.06
C ILE A 356 25.31 13.99 17.41
N LEU A 357 25.37 12.93 18.23
CA LEU A 357 24.75 12.91 19.55
C LEU A 357 25.43 13.88 20.52
N THR A 358 26.76 13.95 20.55
CA THR A 358 27.48 14.93 21.38
C THR A 358 27.25 16.37 20.91
N GLU A 359 27.23 16.63 19.60
CA GLU A 359 26.94 17.94 19.02
C GLU A 359 25.50 18.38 19.34
N SER A 360 24.55 17.44 19.30
CA SER A 360 23.15 17.69 19.68
C SER A 360 22.96 18.18 21.12
N LEU A 361 23.92 17.93 22.03
CA LEU A 361 23.85 18.39 23.43
C LEU A 361 23.76 19.92 23.52
N ASN A 362 24.41 20.64 22.60
CA ASN A 362 24.39 22.10 22.51
C ASN A 362 22.98 22.67 22.23
N HIS A 363 22.08 21.83 21.72
CA HIS A 363 20.71 22.20 21.34
C HIS A 363 19.66 21.91 22.42
N PHE A 364 20.09 21.49 23.63
CA PHE A 364 19.24 21.15 24.77
C PHE A 364 18.18 20.06 24.44
N PRO A 365 18.63 18.84 24.08
CA PRO A 365 17.75 17.77 23.62
C PRO A 365 16.75 17.35 24.69
N ASP A 366 15.56 16.97 24.23
CA ASP A 366 14.45 16.59 25.09
C ASP A 366 14.54 15.13 25.57
N THR A 367 13.51 14.68 26.30
CA THR A 367 13.46 13.29 26.78
C THR A 367 13.28 12.26 25.66
N LEU A 368 12.59 12.61 24.56
CA LEU A 368 12.41 11.71 23.43
C LEU A 368 13.74 11.45 22.72
N TRP A 369 14.45 12.52 22.35
CA TRP A 369 15.80 12.44 21.77
C TRP A 369 16.75 11.65 22.67
N THR A 370 16.75 11.94 23.98
CA THR A 370 17.63 11.25 24.94
C THR A 370 17.35 9.75 25.01
N ASN A 371 16.08 9.34 25.00
CA ASN A 371 15.71 7.91 24.97
C ASN A 371 16.14 7.25 23.65
N LEU A 372 15.79 7.86 22.51
CA LEU A 372 16.19 7.35 21.18
C LEU A 372 17.72 7.22 21.04
N SER A 373 18.46 8.21 21.56
CA SER A 373 19.93 8.22 21.58
C SER A 373 20.47 7.03 22.38
N ARG A 374 19.98 6.85 23.62
CA ARG A 374 20.36 5.73 24.49
C ARG A 374 20.05 4.40 23.82
N ASP A 375 18.83 4.23 23.32
CA ASP A 375 18.35 2.95 22.78
C ASP A 375 19.15 2.59 21.50
N THR A 376 19.46 3.59 20.66
CA THR A 376 20.33 3.41 19.48
C THR A 376 21.77 3.03 19.86
N LEU A 377 22.36 3.67 20.88
CA LEU A 377 23.71 3.31 21.35
C LEU A 377 23.74 1.90 21.97
N MET A 378 22.67 1.50 22.68
CA MET A 378 22.54 0.15 23.22
C MET A 378 22.41 -0.93 22.12
N LEU A 379 21.80 -0.62 20.97
CA LEU A 379 21.81 -1.53 19.80
C LEU A 379 23.24 -1.82 19.31
N PHE A 380 24.08 -0.78 19.15
CA PHE A 380 25.49 -0.99 18.79
C PHE A 380 26.25 -1.80 19.86
N VAL A 381 26.13 -1.41 21.14
CA VAL A 381 26.86 -2.09 22.24
C VAL A 381 26.43 -3.55 22.40
N SER A 382 25.14 -3.87 22.24
CA SER A 382 24.64 -5.25 22.33
C SER A 382 25.07 -6.13 21.14
N HIS A 383 25.17 -5.57 19.94
CA HIS A 383 25.68 -6.29 18.76
C HIS A 383 27.17 -6.61 18.84
N GLY A 384 27.99 -5.69 19.38
CA GLY A 384 29.45 -5.82 19.37
C GLY A 384 30.15 -5.34 20.65
N PRO A 385 29.87 -5.92 21.83
CA PRO A 385 30.32 -5.35 23.11
C PRO A 385 31.85 -5.30 23.27
N LEU A 386 32.56 -6.29 22.76
CA LEU A 386 34.03 -6.29 22.71
C LEU A 386 34.57 -5.35 21.63
N LYS A 387 33.91 -5.29 20.47
CA LYS A 387 34.31 -4.50 19.30
C LYS A 387 34.22 -2.99 19.58
N TYR A 388 33.14 -2.56 20.22
CA TYR A 388 32.87 -1.17 20.57
C TYR A 388 33.33 -0.79 21.98
N SER A 389 34.16 -1.63 22.62
CA SER A 389 34.70 -1.37 23.97
C SER A 389 35.42 -0.02 24.08
N GLN A 390 36.14 0.41 23.04
CA GLN A 390 36.79 1.72 22.98
C GLN A 390 35.82 2.92 23.01
N TYR A 391 34.55 2.72 22.65
CA TYR A 391 33.51 3.76 22.67
C TYR A 391 32.71 3.79 23.98
N GLN A 392 32.93 2.85 24.90
CA GLN A 392 32.19 2.79 26.19
C GLN A 392 32.36 4.07 27.02
N TYR A 393 33.56 4.66 27.04
CA TYR A 393 33.81 5.90 27.78
C TYR A 393 33.13 7.13 27.13
N PRO A 394 33.25 7.38 25.81
CA PRO A 394 32.43 8.37 25.11
C PRO A 394 30.91 8.20 25.31
N ILE A 395 30.39 6.97 25.21
CA ILE A 395 28.97 6.65 25.46
C ILE A 395 28.59 7.00 26.91
N TYR A 396 29.43 6.65 27.88
CA TYR A 396 29.21 6.98 29.28
C TYR A 396 29.19 8.49 29.52
N LEU A 397 30.12 9.25 28.93
CA LEU A 397 30.14 10.72 29.06
C LEU A 397 28.84 11.34 28.53
N PHE A 398 28.43 10.98 27.30
CA PHE A 398 27.18 11.46 26.71
C PHE A 398 25.95 11.17 27.59
N LEU A 399 25.85 9.95 28.13
CA LEU A 399 24.75 9.57 29.02
C LEU A 399 24.84 10.27 30.39
N ALA A 400 26.05 10.49 30.92
CA ALA A 400 26.27 11.13 32.22
C ALA A 400 25.96 12.62 32.19
N GLU A 401 26.39 13.35 31.15
CA GLU A 401 26.10 14.78 30.93
C GLU A 401 24.58 15.04 30.86
N LYS A 402 23.78 14.06 30.41
CA LYS A 402 22.30 14.12 30.46
C LYS A 402 21.70 13.78 31.82
N THR A 403 22.43 13.14 32.72
CA THR A 403 21.97 12.87 34.10
C THR A 403 22.23 14.02 35.07
N GLU A 404 23.20 14.90 34.82
CA GLU A 404 23.50 16.02 35.74
C GLU A 404 22.37 17.07 35.82
N ASP A 405 21.52 17.18 34.80
CA ASP A 405 20.25 17.95 34.83
C ASP A 405 19.21 17.36 35.83
N ARG A 406 19.46 16.17 36.39
CA ARG A 406 18.65 15.56 37.46
C ARG A 406 19.52 15.24 38.68
N VAL A 407 19.58 16.22 39.61
CA VAL A 407 20.05 16.15 41.01
C VAL A 407 20.98 14.97 41.36
N PRO A 408 22.27 15.20 41.69
CA PRO A 408 23.28 14.15 41.75
C PRO A 408 22.99 13.10 42.85
N SER A 409 22.51 11.93 42.44
CA SER A 409 22.43 10.73 43.28
C SER A 409 23.17 9.55 42.64
N GLU A 410 24.47 9.47 42.93
CA GLU A 410 25.32 8.28 42.81
C GLU A 410 25.40 7.62 41.41
N PRO A 411 26.28 8.12 40.50
CA PRO A 411 26.49 7.53 39.17
C PRO A 411 26.84 6.02 39.20
N LEU A 412 27.43 5.52 40.28
CA LEU A 412 27.73 4.09 40.47
C LEU A 412 26.49 3.19 40.46
N LYS A 413 25.34 3.64 41.00
CA LYS A 413 24.09 2.85 40.99
C LYS A 413 23.46 2.76 39.60
N HIS A 414 23.73 3.73 38.73
CA HIS A 414 23.23 3.69 37.35
C HIS A 414 24.02 2.70 36.50
N VAL A 415 25.34 2.60 36.72
CA VAL A 415 26.19 1.57 36.10
C VAL A 415 25.76 0.16 36.53
N GLU A 416 25.42 -0.07 37.81
CA GLU A 416 24.88 -1.35 38.28
C GLU A 416 23.51 -1.74 37.68
N THR A 417 22.74 -0.77 37.15
CA THR A 417 21.44 -1.01 36.50
C THR A 417 21.53 -1.09 34.97
N LEU A 418 22.65 -0.70 34.36
CA LEU A 418 22.94 -0.87 32.92
C LEU A 418 23.70 -2.18 32.60
N ILE A 419 24.19 -2.90 33.62
CA ILE A 419 24.98 -4.14 33.51
C ILE A 419 24.14 -5.39 33.90
N ARG A 420 22.83 -5.23 34.10
CA ARG A 420 21.84 -6.31 34.31
C ARG A 420 20.82 -6.35 33.20
#